data_AF-A0A355DWR7-F1
#
_entry.id   AF-A0A355DWR7-F1
#
_cell.length_a   1.000
_cell.length_b   1.000
_cell.length_c   1.000
_cell.angle_alpha   90.00
_cell.angle_beta   90.00
_cell.angle_gamma   90.00
#
_symmetry.space_group_name_H-M   'P 1'
#
loop_
_entity.id
_entity.type
_entity.pdbx_description
1 polymer ?
#
loop_
_entity_poly.entity_id
_entity_poly.type
_entity_poly.pdbx_seq_one_letter_code
_entity_poly.pdbx_strand_id
1 'polypeptide(L)'
;MSLQQTFPQFLDARSFCRLWHGLDKLDEQALQKQERVRGYRAKCVRLLAFALNLQLDTVERWGEGVEFERMPIKHQATLALRWQIKTLSSSLAA
;
A
#
# COMPACT_ATOMS: atom_id res chain seq x y z
N MET A 1 18.93 -21.39 -6.60
CA MET A 1 18.98 -19.93 -6.45
C MET A 1 17.83 -19.53 -5.54
N SER A 2 18.11 -19.29 -4.26
CA SER A 2 17.08 -18.87 -3.30
C SER A 2 16.77 -17.40 -3.55
N LEU A 3 15.54 -17.07 -3.95
CA LEU A 3 15.07 -15.69 -4.01
C LEU A 3 15.02 -15.18 -2.57
N GLN A 4 16.04 -14.42 -2.14
CA GLN A 4 15.90 -13.61 -0.95
C GLN A 4 14.79 -12.59 -1.23
N GLN A 5 13.62 -12.79 -0.64
CA GLN A 5 12.59 -11.77 -0.65
C GLN A 5 13.08 -10.60 0.20
N THR A 6 13.60 -9.56 -0.46
CA THR A 6 13.95 -8.33 0.23
C THR A 6 12.67 -7.58 0.54
N PHE A 7 12.27 -7.60 1.80
CA PHE A 7 11.13 -6.85 2.27
C PHE A 7 11.55 -5.42 2.64
N PRO A 8 10.88 -4.37 2.14
CA PRO A 8 11.19 -3.01 2.54
C PRO A 8 10.89 -2.82 4.03
N GLN A 9 11.74 -2.06 4.73
CA GLN A 9 11.53 -1.70 6.14
C GLN A 9 10.53 -0.55 6.32
N PHE A 10 10.43 0.30 5.30
CA PHE A 10 9.52 1.44 5.25
C PHE A 10 8.79 1.43 3.92
N LEU A 11 7.49 1.71 3.96
CA LEU A 11 6.65 1.72 2.78
C LEU A 11 5.72 2.93 2.81
N ASP A 12 5.76 3.75 1.77
CA ASP A 12 4.80 4.84 1.62
C ASP A 12 3.40 4.30 1.26
N ALA A 13 2.39 5.16 1.39
CA ALA A 13 1.00 4.77 1.18
C ALA A 13 0.71 4.30 -0.25
N ARG A 14 1.31 4.95 -1.26
CA ARG A 14 1.10 4.61 -2.66
C ARG A 14 1.72 3.25 -2.99
N SER A 15 2.98 3.05 -2.61
CA SER A 15 3.68 1.78 -2.78
C SER A 15 2.97 0.64 -2.07
N PHE A 16 2.47 0.88 -0.85
CA PHE A 16 1.66 -0.10 -0.13
C PHE A 16 0.38 -0.47 -0.89
N CYS A 17 -0.37 0.51 -1.38
CA CYS A 17 -1.54 0.25 -2.21
C CYS A 17 -1.22 -0.56 -3.47
N ARG A 18 -0.16 -0.16 -4.20
CA ARG A 18 0.30 -0.85 -5.42
C ARG A 18 0.59 -2.32 -5.13
N LEU A 19 1.41 -2.58 -4.12
CA LEU A 19 1.77 -3.93 -3.69
C LEU A 19 0.58 -4.75 -3.22
N TRP A 20 -0.32 -4.14 -2.44
CA TRP A 20 -1.50 -4.84 -1.92
C TRP A 20 -2.46 -5.28 -3.01
N HIS A 21 -2.58 -4.47 -4.06
CA HIS A 21 -3.40 -4.76 -5.24
C HIS A 21 -2.67 -5.60 -6.31
N GLY A 22 -1.43 -6.03 -6.05
CA GLY A 22 -0.64 -6.84 -6.99
C GLY A 22 -0.24 -6.08 -8.26
N LEU A 23 -0.10 -4.76 -8.16
CA LEU A 23 0.28 -3.88 -9.27
C LEU A 23 1.81 -3.76 -9.39
N ASP A 24 2.59 -4.42 -8.54
CA ASP A 24 4.05 -4.33 -8.49
C ASP A 24 4.77 -4.81 -9.76
N LYS A 25 4.09 -5.62 -10.58
CA LYS A 25 4.63 -6.17 -11.84
C LYS A 25 4.28 -5.33 -13.07
N LEU A 26 3.51 -4.25 -12.89
CA LEU A 26 3.11 -3.36 -13.98
C LEU A 26 4.19 -2.31 -14.22
N ASP A 27 4.30 -1.86 -15.47
CA ASP A 27 5.09 -0.69 -15.80
C ASP A 27 4.46 0.60 -15.25
N GLU A 28 5.25 1.68 -15.18
CA GLU A 28 4.80 2.94 -14.58
C GLU A 28 3.62 3.57 -15.34
N GLN A 29 3.48 3.37 -16.65
CA GLN A 29 2.32 3.88 -17.40
C GLN A 29 1.05 3.11 -17.04
N ALA A 30 1.14 1.77 -16.95
CA ALA A 30 0.05 0.92 -16.53
C ALA A 30 -0.36 1.20 -15.07
N LEU A 31 0.61 1.45 -14.18
CA LEU A 31 0.37 1.87 -12.81
C LEU A 31 -0.43 3.17 -12.75
N GLN A 32 0.02 4.22 -13.45
CA GLN A 32 -0.69 5.49 -13.50
C GLN A 32 -2.11 5.34 -14.08
N LYS A 33 -2.29 4.47 -15.07
CA LYS A 33 -3.62 4.17 -15.62
C LYS A 33 -4.52 3.54 -14.57
N GLN A 34 -4.02 2.59 -13.78
CA GLN A 34 -4.77 1.95 -12.69
C GLN A 34 -5.09 2.94 -11.56
N GLU A 35 -4.14 3.81 -11.21
CA GLU A 35 -4.33 4.83 -10.17
C GLU A 35 -5.39 5.88 -10.54
N ARG A 36 -5.58 6.13 -11.84
CA ARG A 36 -6.63 7.01 -12.38
C ARG A 36 -8.00 6.34 -12.47
N VAL A 37 -8.11 5.02 -12.26
CA VAL A 37 -9.40 4.33 -12.29
C VAL A 37 -10.29 4.87 -11.17
N ARG A 38 -11.54 5.18 -11.52
CA ARG A 38 -12.54 5.68 -10.58
C ARG A 38 -12.63 4.75 -9.35
N GLY A 39 -12.43 5.33 -8.17
CA GLY A 39 -12.52 4.61 -6.91
C GLY A 39 -11.22 3.92 -6.46
N TYR A 40 -10.13 3.96 -7.24
CA TYR A 40 -8.83 3.45 -6.78
C TYR A 40 -8.40 4.11 -5.47
N ARG A 41 -8.43 5.44 -5.42
CA ARG A 41 -8.13 6.20 -4.19
C ARG A 41 -9.02 5.80 -3.02
N ALA A 42 -10.33 5.62 -3.23
CA ALA A 42 -11.25 5.22 -2.17
C ALA A 42 -10.93 3.81 -1.63
N LYS A 43 -10.48 2.89 -2.50
CA LYS A 43 -9.98 1.57 -2.08
C LYS A 43 -8.72 1.72 -1.23
N CYS A 44 -7.78 2.57 -1.66
CA CYS A 44 -6.58 2.89 -0.88
C CYS A 44 -6.88 3.46 0.51
N VAL A 45 -7.79 4.43 0.61
CA VAL A 45 -8.19 5.01 1.90
C VAL A 45 -8.70 3.94 2.85
N ARG A 46 -9.63 3.08 2.39
CA ARG A 46 -10.18 1.99 3.19
C ARG A 46 -9.11 1.00 3.62
N LEU A 47 -8.21 0.66 2.70
CA LEU A 47 -7.10 -0.24 2.96
C LEU A 47 -6.13 0.32 4.01
N LEU A 48 -5.71 1.57 3.87
CA LEU A 48 -4.79 2.25 4.79
C LEU A 48 -5.42 2.41 6.17
N ALA A 49 -6.70 2.80 6.23
CA ALA A 49 -7.45 2.91 7.48
C ALA A 49 -7.50 1.57 8.22
N PHE A 50 -7.78 0.48 7.49
CA PHE A 50 -7.77 -0.87 8.04
C PHE A 50 -6.38 -1.33 8.48
N ALA A 51 -5.35 -1.09 7.65
CA ALA A 51 -3.98 -1.52 7.92
C ALA A 51 -3.37 -0.81 9.14
N LEU A 52 -3.72 0.45 9.35
CA LEU A 52 -3.18 1.31 10.41
C LEU A 52 -4.12 1.46 11.61
N ASN A 53 -5.30 0.83 11.56
CA ASN A 53 -6.36 0.96 12.56
C ASN A 53 -6.73 2.43 12.83
N LEU A 54 -6.97 3.19 11.76
CA LEU A 54 -7.34 4.60 11.79
C LEU A 54 -8.75 4.81 11.22
N GLN A 55 -9.34 5.97 11.51
CA GLN A 55 -10.57 6.40 10.88
C GLN A 55 -10.34 6.78 9.41
N LEU A 56 -11.35 6.57 8.56
CA LEU A 56 -11.28 6.90 7.13
C LEU A 56 -10.97 8.39 6.93
N ASP A 57 -11.65 9.27 7.66
CA ASP A 57 -11.46 10.73 7.61
C ASP A 57 -10.01 11.14 7.90
N THR A 58 -9.33 10.47 8.84
CA THR A 58 -7.91 10.72 9.14
C THR A 58 -7.04 10.48 7.90
N VAL A 59 -7.29 9.38 7.19
CA VAL A 59 -6.53 9.00 5.99
C VAL A 59 -6.91 9.88 4.81
N GLU A 60 -8.18 10.26 4.68
CA GLU A 60 -8.62 11.17 3.61
C GLU A 60 -7.93 12.53 3.68
N ARG A 61 -7.62 13.01 4.90
CA ARG A 61 -6.87 14.26 5.12
C ARG A 61 -5.39 14.17 4.73
N TRP A 62 -4.83 13.00 4.44
CA TRP A 62 -3.42 12.88 4.09
C TRP A 62 -3.07 13.41 2.69
N GLY A 63 -4.04 13.83 1.90
CA GLY A 63 -3.82 14.49 0.61
C GLY A 63 -4.90 14.12 -0.40
N GLU A 64 -5.04 14.92 -1.45
CA GLU A 64 -6.06 14.69 -2.48
C GLU A 64 -5.66 13.58 -3.48
N GLY A 65 -4.35 13.41 -3.69
CA GLY A 65 -3.79 12.41 -4.61
C GLY A 65 -3.64 11.01 -4.01
N VAL A 66 -3.07 10.10 -4.82
CA VAL A 66 -2.73 8.72 -4.43
C VAL A 66 -1.38 8.62 -3.70
N GLU A 67 -0.62 9.71 -3.62
CA GLU A 67 0.66 9.80 -2.89
C GLU A 67 0.47 9.88 -1.37
N PHE A 68 -0.67 10.43 -0.91
CA PHE A 68 -0.93 10.73 0.51
C PHE A 68 0.22 11.52 1.17
N GLU A 69 0.62 12.63 0.57
CA GLU A 69 1.81 13.45 0.92
C GLU A 69 1.92 13.84 2.40
N ARG A 70 0.77 13.98 3.09
CA ARG A 70 0.70 14.35 4.51
C ARG A 70 0.65 13.14 5.46
N MET A 71 0.88 11.92 4.96
CA MET A 71 0.95 10.73 5.80
C MET A 71 2.15 10.84 6.77
N PRO A 72 1.95 10.70 8.09
CA PRO A 72 3.04 10.69 9.06
C PRO A 72 4.02 9.51 8.82
N ILE A 73 5.33 9.80 8.85
CA ILE A 73 6.41 8.82 8.61
C ILE A 73 6.32 7.59 9.54
N LYS A 74 5.86 7.78 10.78
CA LYS A 74 5.66 6.69 11.75
C LYS A 74 4.80 5.54 11.23
N HIS A 75 3.91 5.78 10.26
CA HIS A 75 3.05 4.75 9.69
C HIS A 75 3.74 3.89 8.63
N GLN A 76 4.87 4.34 8.06
CA GLN A 76 5.56 3.62 6.98
C GLN A 76 6.09 2.26 7.43
N ALA A 77 6.62 2.18 8.65
CA ALA A 77 7.10 0.91 9.23
C ALA A 77 5.94 -0.07 9.47
N THR A 78 4.77 0.44 9.91
CA THR A 78 3.57 -0.37 10.11
C THR A 78 3.01 -0.91 8.79
N LEU A 79 2.98 -0.08 7.74
CA LEU A 79 2.55 -0.51 6.39
C LEU A 79 3.47 -1.60 5.83
N ALA A 80 4.79 -1.43 5.96
CA ALA A 80 5.77 -2.43 5.57
C ALA A 80 5.53 -3.77 6.29
N LEU A 81 5.42 -3.75 7.62
CA LEU A 81 5.15 -4.95 8.42
C LEU A 81 3.82 -5.62 8.01
N ARG A 82 2.77 -4.84 7.78
CA ARG A 82 1.45 -5.38 7.39
C ARG A 82 1.51 -6.08 6.04
N TRP A 83 2.23 -5.51 5.08
CA TRP A 83 2.44 -6.15 3.78
C TRP A 83 3.27 -7.42 3.91
N GLN A 84 4.34 -7.43 4.71
CA GLN A 84 5.15 -8.62 4.96
C GLN A 84 4.31 -9.77 5.54
N ILE A 85 3.50 -9.48 6.57
CA ILE A 85 2.60 -10.47 7.17
C ILE A 85 1.62 -11.02 6.13
N LYS A 86 1.04 -10.16 5.29
CA LYS A 86 0.16 -10.60 4.19
C LYS A 86 0.89 -11.55 3.25
N THR A 87 2.08 -11.17 2.76
CA THR A 87 2.85 -11.95 1.80
C THR A 87 3.24 -13.32 2.36
N LEU A 88 3.70 -13.35 3.61
CA LEU A 88 4.06 -14.59 4.31
C LEU A 88 2.82 -15.48 4.53
N SER A 89 1.69 -14.89 4.92
CA SER A 89 0.43 -15.65 5.10
C SER A 89 -0.07 -16.28 3.79
N SER A 90 0.09 -15.59 2.65
CA SER A 90 -0.25 -16.16 1.35
C SER A 90 0.72 -17.26 0.92
N SER A 91 1.96 -17.23 1.39
CA SER A 91 2.95 -18.28 1.10
C SER A 91 2.77 -19.52 1.97
N LEU A 92 2.20 -19.39 3.16
CA LEU A 92 1.91 -20.50 4.07
C LEU A 92 0.59 -21.21 3.73
N ALA A 93 -0.28 -20.54 2.96
CA ALA A 93 -1.57 -21.08 2.51
C ALA A 93 -1.50 -21.76 1.13
N ALA A 94 -0.31 -21.84 0.52
CA ALA A 94 -0.05 -22.49 -0.76
C ALA A 94 0.82 -23.74 -0.57
#